data_AF-A0AAW0XV87-F1
#
_entry.id   AF-A0AAW0XV87-F1
#
_cell.length_a   1.000
_cell.length_b   1.000
_cell.length_c   1.000
_cell.angle_alpha   90.00
_cell.angle_beta   90.00
_cell.angle_gamma   90.00
#
_symmetry.space_group_name_H-M   'P 1'
#
loop_
_entity.id
_entity.type
_entity.pdbx_description
1 polymer ?
#
loop_
_entity_poly.entity_id
_entity_poly.type
_entity_poly.pdbx_seq_one_letter_code
_entity_poly.pdbx_strand_id
1 'polypeptide(L)'
;AGAAAIQVESDDTEKLPVTTEVRLCNSAILQNPLAHMKGLSVQGACDLVQLLQKFPDLFGDVPKVSKLPPHDVDVGEAVPIKQAPYRMNPTKQLHMEEEVKFLLQNQFVVPSESQWASPCLMVPK
;
A
#
# COMPACT_ATOMS: atom_id res chain seq x y z
N ALA A 1 9.46 -50.43 7.66
CA ALA A 1 9.91 -49.16 8.29
C ALA A 1 9.59 -48.05 7.29
N GLY A 2 8.41 -47.45 7.28
CA GLY A 2 7.77 -46.74 8.39
C GLY A 2 8.03 -45.24 8.20
N ALA A 3 7.55 -44.68 7.09
CA ALA A 3 7.69 -43.27 6.77
C ALA A 3 6.83 -42.44 7.74
N ALA A 4 7.47 -41.66 8.60
CA ALA A 4 6.80 -40.71 9.47
C ALA A 4 6.28 -39.55 8.61
N ALA A 5 4.98 -39.56 8.34
CA ALA A 5 4.27 -38.41 7.82
C ALA A 5 4.32 -37.31 8.88
N ILE A 6 4.97 -36.20 8.58
CA ILE A 6 4.85 -34.97 9.36
C ILE A 6 3.47 -34.42 9.03
N GLN A 7 2.50 -34.70 9.91
CA GLN A 7 1.23 -34.00 9.96
C GLN A 7 1.53 -32.55 10.30
N VAL A 8 1.47 -31.67 9.31
CA VAL A 8 1.34 -30.24 9.56
C VAL A 8 -0.10 -30.04 9.99
N GLU A 9 -0.31 -29.88 11.30
CA GLU A 9 -1.58 -29.47 11.88
C GLU A 9 -2.09 -28.23 11.16
N SER A 10 -3.25 -28.39 10.54
CA SER A 10 -4.08 -27.30 10.04
C SER A 10 -4.68 -26.60 11.24
N ASP A 11 -3.97 -25.60 11.75
CA ASP A 11 -4.48 -24.76 12.83
C ASP A 11 -5.35 -23.64 12.25
N ASP A 12 -6.63 -23.79 12.55
CA ASP A 12 -7.66 -22.79 12.77
C ASP A 12 -7.72 -21.51 11.92
N THR A 13 -8.80 -21.48 11.14
CA THR A 13 -9.66 -20.34 10.79
C THR A 13 -9.54 -19.13 11.74
N GLU A 14 -8.55 -18.27 11.55
CA GLU A 14 -8.69 -16.87 11.91
C GLU A 14 -9.56 -16.19 10.85
N LYS A 15 -10.85 -16.06 11.16
CA LYS A 15 -11.68 -15.03 10.54
C LYS A 15 -11.00 -13.69 10.79
N LEU A 16 -10.28 -13.16 9.80
CA LEU A 16 -9.82 -11.77 9.81
C LEU A 16 -11.07 -10.89 9.72
N PRO A 17 -11.49 -10.19 10.79
CA PRO A 17 -12.55 -9.21 10.68
C PRO A 17 -11.96 -7.87 10.24
N VAL A 18 -12.81 -7.10 9.57
CA VAL A 18 -12.61 -5.70 9.16
C VAL A 18 -11.82 -5.53 7.86
N THR A 19 -12.60 -5.34 6.80
CA THR A 19 -12.25 -4.50 5.65
C THR A 19 -11.89 -3.09 6.15
N THR A 20 -10.69 -2.92 6.69
CA THR A 20 -10.12 -1.60 6.87
C THR A 20 -9.67 -1.20 5.48
N GLU A 21 -10.41 -0.30 4.83
CA GLU A 21 -10.04 0.21 3.51
C GLU A 21 -8.59 0.71 3.58
N VAL A 22 -7.68 0.01 2.89
CA VAL A 22 -6.23 0.27 2.95
C VAL A 22 -5.86 1.52 2.15
N ARG A 23 -6.79 2.03 1.34
CA ARG A 23 -6.61 3.20 0.48
C ARG A 23 -7.28 4.42 1.07
N LEU A 24 -6.76 5.59 0.71
CA LEU A 24 -7.38 6.85 1.07
C LEU A 24 -8.67 7.03 0.26
N CYS A 25 -9.72 7.50 0.93
CA CYS A 25 -11.01 7.82 0.34
C CYS A 25 -11.28 9.32 0.48
N ASN A 26 -10.25 10.13 0.23
CA ASN A 26 -10.30 11.57 0.36
C ASN A 26 -11.36 12.17 -0.58
N SER A 27 -11.49 11.64 -1.79
CA SER A 27 -12.49 12.08 -2.77
C SER A 27 -13.92 12.01 -2.21
N ALA A 28 -14.25 10.97 -1.43
CA ALA A 28 -15.56 10.83 -0.79
C ALA A 28 -15.80 11.91 0.26
N ILE A 29 -14.79 12.21 1.09
CA ILE A 29 -14.87 13.28 2.12
C ILE A 29 -15.00 14.66 1.45
N LEU A 30 -14.28 14.88 0.35
CA LEU A 30 -14.27 16.15 -0.37
C LEU A 30 -15.58 16.44 -1.14
N GLN A 31 -16.45 15.46 -1.35
CA GLN A 31 -17.79 15.69 -1.92
C GLN A 31 -18.70 16.48 -0.98
N ASN A 32 -18.55 16.30 0.33
CA ASN A 32 -19.32 17.02 1.34
C ASN A 32 -18.46 17.38 2.56
N PRO A 33 -17.49 18.30 2.40
CA PRO A 33 -16.48 18.55 3.41
C PRO A 33 -17.11 19.15 4.69
N LEU A 34 -18.18 19.93 4.55
CA LEU A 34 -18.89 20.55 5.69
C LEU A 34 -19.51 19.52 6.65
N ALA A 35 -19.96 18.36 6.16
CA ALA A 35 -20.53 17.31 7.02
C ALA A 35 -19.51 16.75 8.03
N HIS A 36 -18.22 16.89 7.74
CA HIS A 36 -17.11 16.41 8.55
C HIS A 36 -16.49 17.51 9.44
N MET A 37 -16.98 18.75 9.38
CA MET A 37 -16.45 19.91 10.13
C MET A 37 -17.23 20.23 11.42
N LYS A 38 -17.78 19.21 12.09
CA LYS A 38 -18.58 19.35 13.32
C LYS A 38 -17.66 19.74 14.49
N GLY A 39 -17.40 21.03 14.66
CA GLY A 39 -16.54 21.56 15.71
C GLY A 39 -15.82 22.86 15.34
N LEU A 40 -15.85 23.25 14.07
CA LEU A 40 -15.32 24.53 13.62
C LEU A 40 -16.37 25.65 13.73
N SER A 41 -15.91 26.88 13.93
CA SER A 41 -16.75 28.06 13.73
C SER A 41 -17.14 28.18 12.26
N VAL A 42 -18.20 28.95 11.96
CA VAL A 42 -18.63 29.20 10.57
C VAL A 42 -17.47 29.76 9.73
N GLN A 43 -16.71 30.70 10.29
CA GLN A 43 -15.53 31.26 9.62
C GLN A 43 -14.45 30.20 9.39
N GLY A 44 -14.12 29.38 10.39
CA GLY A 44 -13.11 28.33 10.26
C GLY A 44 -13.49 27.26 9.24
N ALA A 45 -14.78 26.91 9.15
CA ALA A 45 -15.29 26.02 8.12
C ALA A 45 -15.17 26.64 6.73
N CYS A 46 -15.51 27.93 6.57
CA CYS A 46 -15.32 28.67 5.33
C CYS A 46 -13.85 28.71 4.89
N ASP A 47 -12.93 29.04 5.80
CA ASP A 47 -11.50 29.13 5.52
C ASP A 47 -10.94 27.77 5.08
N LEU A 48 -11.36 26.69 5.74
CA LEU A 48 -10.95 25.33 5.38
C LEU A 48 -11.49 24.91 4.01
N VAL A 49 -12.76 25.18 3.71
CA VAL A 49 -13.32 24.91 2.38
C VAL A 49 -12.56 25.68 1.30
N GLN A 50 -12.23 26.95 1.54
CA GLN A 50 -11.40 27.74 0.61
C GLN A 50 -10.01 27.12 0.41
N LEU A 51 -9.38 26.61 1.47
CA LEU A 51 -8.08 25.96 1.38
C LEU A 51 -8.13 24.67 0.55
N LEU A 52 -9.14 23.82 0.79
CA LEU A 52 -9.36 22.58 0.03
C LEU A 52 -9.59 22.87 -1.46
N GLN A 53 -10.38 23.90 -1.76
CA GLN A 53 -10.63 24.35 -3.14
C GLN A 53 -9.41 25.00 -3.80
N LYS A 54 -8.54 25.66 -3.02
CA LYS A 54 -7.31 26.27 -3.52
C LYS A 54 -6.24 25.24 -3.88
N PHE A 55 -6.22 24.11 -3.18
CA PHE A 55 -5.22 23.06 -3.38
C PHE A 55 -5.86 21.67 -3.62
N PRO A 56 -6.73 21.52 -4.65
CA PRO A 56 -7.46 20.28 -4.89
C PRO A 56 -6.51 19.10 -5.18
N ASP A 57 -5.34 19.43 -5.71
CA ASP A 57 -4.27 18.51 -6.07
C ASP A 57 -3.57 17.83 -4.88
N LEU A 58 -3.72 18.33 -3.66
CA LEU A 58 -3.03 17.79 -2.48
C LEU A 58 -3.80 16.65 -1.81
N PHE A 59 -5.10 16.56 -2.05
CA PHE A 59 -6.01 15.68 -1.31
C PHE A 59 -6.57 14.54 -2.17
N GLY A 60 -5.79 14.07 -3.15
CA GLY A 60 -6.17 12.91 -3.96
C GLY A 60 -6.16 11.59 -3.16
N ASP A 61 -6.84 10.58 -3.70
CA ASP A 61 -6.86 9.23 -3.12
C ASP A 61 -5.56 8.45 -3.36
N VAL A 62 -4.85 8.82 -4.43
CA VAL A 62 -3.56 8.24 -4.81
C VAL A 62 -2.44 9.23 -4.50
N PRO A 63 -1.38 8.82 -3.77
CA PRO A 63 -0.21 9.64 -3.53
C PRO A 63 0.46 10.12 -4.83
N LYS A 64 1.08 11.30 -4.79
CA LYS A 64 1.85 11.82 -5.93
C LYS A 64 3.33 11.52 -5.78
N VAL A 65 4.03 11.39 -6.90
CA VAL A 65 5.49 11.26 -6.95
C VAL A 65 6.12 12.66 -6.95
N SER A 66 7.26 12.79 -6.25
CA SER A 66 8.03 14.03 -6.22
C SER A 66 8.62 14.36 -7.60
N LYS A 67 8.71 15.65 -7.93
CA LYS A 67 9.37 16.14 -9.16
C LYS A 67 10.88 16.35 -8.99
N LEU A 68 11.41 16.03 -7.81
CA LEU A 68 12.84 16.10 -7.55
C LEU A 68 13.58 15.04 -8.39
N PRO A 69 14.88 15.27 -8.69
CA PRO A 69 15.68 14.28 -9.38
C PRO A 69 15.66 12.91 -8.69
N PRO A 70 15.80 11.81 -9.45
CA PRO A 70 15.98 10.47 -8.88
C PRO A 70 17.14 10.45 -7.89
N HIS A 71 16.99 9.64 -6.86
CA HIS A 71 18.08 9.40 -5.91
C HIS A 71 18.97 8.31 -6.47
N ASP A 72 20.28 8.56 -6.47
CA ASP A 72 21.28 7.52 -6.74
C ASP A 72 21.64 6.82 -5.43
N VAL A 73 21.71 5.50 -5.45
CA VAL A 73 22.02 4.68 -4.29
C VAL A 73 23.38 4.05 -4.52
N ASP A 74 24.41 4.62 -3.89
CA ASP A 74 25.77 4.09 -3.93
C ASP A 74 25.87 2.80 -3.10
N VAL A 75 26.15 1.69 -3.78
CA VAL A 75 26.33 0.36 -3.19
C VAL A 75 27.80 0.01 -2.92
N GLY A 76 28.74 0.88 -3.30
CA GLY A 76 30.18 0.64 -3.17
C GLY A 76 30.62 -0.69 -3.79
N GLU A 77 31.36 -1.50 -3.03
CA GLU A 77 31.88 -2.81 -3.44
C GLU A 77 30.90 -3.97 -3.17
N ALA A 78 29.63 -3.68 -2.85
CA ALA A 78 28.66 -4.73 -2.52
C ALA A 78 28.28 -5.56 -3.75
N VAL A 79 28.36 -6.89 -3.60
CA VAL A 79 27.94 -7.84 -4.65
C VAL A 79 26.43 -8.08 -4.61
N PRO A 80 25.77 -8.28 -5.77
CA PRO A 80 24.33 -8.54 -5.82
C PRO A 80 23.87 -9.76 -5.03
N ILE A 81 22.78 -9.61 -4.29
CA ILE A 81 22.11 -10.68 -3.55
C ILE A 81 20.73 -10.94 -4.13
N LYS A 82 20.49 -12.18 -4.58
CA LYS A 82 19.20 -12.63 -5.13
C LYS A 82 18.56 -13.68 -4.24
N GLN A 83 17.50 -13.30 -3.53
CA GLN A 83 16.73 -14.19 -2.66
C GLN A 83 15.45 -14.66 -3.35
N ALA A 84 15.05 -15.90 -3.05
CA ALA A 84 13.80 -16.46 -3.57
C ALA A 84 12.58 -15.86 -2.85
N PRO A 85 11.44 -15.65 -3.55
CA PRO A 85 10.20 -15.25 -2.91
C PRO A 85 9.70 -16.27 -1.88
N TYR A 86 9.02 -15.80 -0.84
CA TYR A 86 8.35 -16.69 0.11
C TYR A 86 7.15 -17.40 -0.54
N ARG A 87 6.88 -18.63 -0.08
CA ARG A 87 5.65 -19.33 -0.43
C ARG A 87 4.47 -18.62 0.23
N MET A 88 3.44 -18.33 -0.57
CA MET A 88 2.20 -17.71 -0.11
C MET A 88 1.04 -18.66 -0.34
N ASN A 89 0.04 -18.59 0.54
CA ASN A 89 -1.24 -19.26 0.30
C ASN A 89 -2.04 -18.49 -0.76
N PRO A 90 -3.05 -19.11 -1.40
CA PRO A 90 -3.79 -18.48 -2.50
C PRO A 90 -4.44 -17.14 -2.11
N THR A 91 -4.97 -17.02 -0.89
CA THR A 91 -5.61 -15.79 -0.42
C THR A 91 -4.61 -14.63 -0.32
N LYS A 92 -3.44 -14.84 0.29
CA LYS A 92 -2.38 -13.82 0.38
C LYS A 92 -1.83 -13.45 -1.00
N GLN A 93 -1.73 -14.44 -1.89
CA GLN A 93 -1.29 -14.21 -3.26
C GLN A 93 -2.25 -13.27 -4.01
N LEU A 94 -3.57 -13.46 -3.90
CA LEU A 94 -4.55 -12.57 -4.53
C LEU A 94 -4.38 -11.11 -4.07
N HIS A 95 -4.27 -10.87 -2.76
CA HIS A 95 -4.06 -9.53 -2.23
C HIS A 95 -2.72 -8.91 -2.68
N MET A 96 -1.66 -9.72 -2.76
CA MET A 96 -0.36 -9.28 -3.27
C MET A 96 -0.46 -8.87 -4.75
N GLU A 97 -1.16 -9.64 -5.57
CA GLU A 97 -1.37 -9.34 -6.99
C GLU A 97 -2.18 -8.04 -7.18
N GLU A 98 -3.21 -7.82 -6.37
CA GLU A 98 -3.99 -6.57 -6.36
C GLU A 98 -3.13 -5.36 -6.00
N GLU A 99 -2.28 -5.46 -4.97
CA GLU A 99 -1.36 -4.40 -4.57
C GLU A 99 -0.36 -4.09 -5.68
N VAL A 100 0.29 -5.12 -6.24
CA VAL A 100 1.25 -4.95 -7.33
C VAL A 100 0.60 -4.31 -8.56
N LYS A 101 -0.63 -4.72 -8.90
CA LYS A 101 -1.39 -4.11 -10.00
C LYS A 101 -1.65 -2.63 -9.75
N PHE A 102 -2.05 -2.25 -8.53
CA PHE A 102 -2.23 -0.85 -8.16
C PHE A 102 -0.92 -0.05 -8.31
N LEU A 103 0.19 -0.58 -7.80
CA LEU A 103 1.50 0.09 -7.90
C LEU A 103 1.94 0.29 -9.36
N LEU A 104 1.71 -0.71 -10.22
CA LEU A 104 2.01 -0.66 -11.65
C LEU A 104 1.12 0.36 -12.38
N GLN A 105 -0.19 0.36 -12.12
CA GLN A 105 -1.14 1.29 -12.75
C GLN A 105 -0.83 2.75 -12.40
N ASN A 106 -0.34 3.00 -11.19
CA ASN A 106 0.04 4.33 -10.71
C ASN A 106 1.52 4.67 -10.95
N GLN A 107 2.26 3.83 -11.68
CA GLN A 107 3.66 4.07 -12.07
C GLN A 107 4.62 4.24 -10.87
N PHE A 108 4.28 3.64 -9.72
CA PHE A 108 5.18 3.61 -8.57
C PHE A 108 6.27 2.55 -8.68
N VAL A 109 6.01 1.48 -9.44
CA VAL A 109 6.94 0.40 -9.72
C VAL A 109 6.93 0.05 -11.20
N VAL A 110 7.99 -0.62 -11.65
CA VAL A 110 8.13 -1.11 -13.03
C VAL A 110 8.63 -2.56 -13.02
N PRO A 111 8.30 -3.37 -14.04
CA PRO A 111 8.95 -4.66 -14.24
C PRO A 111 10.47 -4.47 -14.42
N SER A 112 11.26 -5.36 -13.85
CA SER A 112 12.72 -5.33 -13.98
C SER A 112 13.33 -6.73 -13.94
N GLU A 113 14.49 -6.88 -14.57
CA GLU A 113 15.34 -8.07 -14.49
C GLU A 113 16.60 -7.74 -13.70
N SER A 114 16.50 -7.82 -12.38
CA SER A 114 17.60 -7.44 -11.48
C SER A 114 18.41 -8.65 -11.00
N GLN A 115 19.72 -8.44 -10.81
CA GLN A 115 20.60 -9.33 -10.07
C GLN A 115 20.36 -9.24 -8.55
N TRP A 116 19.68 -8.18 -8.09
CA TRP A 116 19.25 -7.98 -6.72
C TRP A 116 17.78 -8.36 -6.56
N ALA A 117 17.45 -9.17 -5.57
CA ALA A 117 16.05 -9.46 -5.22
C ALA A 117 15.92 -9.77 -3.72
N SER A 118 14.90 -9.20 -3.09
CA SER A 118 14.50 -9.47 -1.71
C SER A 118 13.05 -9.97 -1.70
N PRO A 119 12.68 -10.94 -0.85
CA PRO A 119 11.31 -11.43 -0.80
C PRO A 119 10.37 -10.39 -0.18
N CYS A 120 9.15 -10.30 -0.71
CA CYS A 120 8.08 -9.46 -0.15
C CYS A 120 7.30 -10.22 0.95
N LEU A 121 6.83 -9.48 1.95
CA LEU A 121 6.05 -10.01 3.07
C LEU A 121 4.68 -9.33 3.14
N MET A 122 3.63 -10.13 3.35
CA MET A 122 2.27 -9.65 3.59
C MET A 122 1.97 -9.68 5.09
N VAL A 123 1.73 -8.51 5.67
CA VAL A 123 1.44 -8.32 7.10
C VAL A 123 0.03 -7.73 7.23
N PRO A 124 -0.85 -8.30 8.09
CA PRO A 124 -2.14 -7.68 8.41
C PRO A 124 -1.96 -6.25 8.92
N LYS A 125 -2.86 -5.35 8.50
CA LYS A 125 -2.91 -3.97 8.99
C LYS A 125 -3.77 -3.85 10.24
#